data_AF-A0A522RF17-F1
#
_entry.id   AF-A0A522RF17-F1
#
_cell.length_a   1.000
_cell.length_b   1.000
_cell.length_c   1.000
_cell.angle_alpha   90.00
_cell.angle_beta   90.00
_cell.angle_gamma   90.00
#
_symmetry.space_group_name_H-M   'P 1'
#
loop_
_entity.id
_entity.type
_entity.pdbx_description
1 polymer ?
#
loop_
_entity_poly.entity_id
_entity_poly.type
_entity_poly.pdbx_seq_one_letter_code
_entity_poly.pdbx_strand_id
1 'polypeptide(L)'
;MTMPNERTRALLWAGGFLVELARDESLPLALRQRAVAIARHFPTIEDVAHMAKFRHPFGFSVGLATPNETAGWAEGCPQGPLRYSTRLAWPEEPPTRVRSTRRRTPRSTR
;
A
#
# COMPACT_ATOMS: atom_id res chain seq x y z
N MET A 1 -24.65 12.30 -1.38
CA MET A 1 -24.35 10.99 -1.98
C MET A 1 -23.02 11.09 -2.70
N THR A 2 -22.13 10.10 -2.57
CA THR A 2 -20.85 10.09 -3.30
C THR A 2 -21.04 9.55 -4.71
N MET A 3 -20.50 10.25 -5.69
CA MET A 3 -20.59 9.93 -7.11
C MET A 3 -19.71 8.72 -7.46
N PRO A 4 -20.02 7.97 -8.53
CA PRO A 4 -19.23 6.79 -8.91
C PRO A 4 -17.74 7.07 -9.16
N ASN A 5 -17.41 8.21 -9.76
CA ASN A 5 -16.03 8.67 -9.95
C ASN A 5 -15.34 8.97 -8.61
N GLU A 6 -16.03 9.58 -7.65
CA GLU A 6 -15.49 9.88 -6.32
C GLU A 6 -15.17 8.58 -5.56
N ARG A 7 -16.05 7.58 -5.62
CA ARG A 7 -15.83 6.26 -5.02
C ARG A 7 -14.66 5.53 -5.66
N THR A 8 -14.59 5.54 -6.99
CA THR A 8 -13.49 4.93 -7.74
C THR A 8 -12.17 5.58 -7.36
N ARG A 9 -12.11 6.91 -7.36
CA ARG A 9 -10.93 7.67 -6.95
C ARG A 9 -10.51 7.32 -5.53
N ALA A 10 -11.46 7.26 -4.58
CA ALA A 10 -11.16 6.91 -3.19
C ALA A 10 -10.55 5.51 -3.04
N LEU A 11 -11.04 4.53 -3.79
CA LEU A 11 -10.46 3.18 -3.80
C LEU A 11 -9.03 3.18 -4.35
N LEU A 12 -8.79 3.86 -5.47
CA LEU A 12 -7.46 3.94 -6.06
C LEU A 12 -6.46 4.65 -5.12
N TRP A 13 -6.89 5.74 -4.50
CA TRP A 13 -6.11 6.48 -3.49
C TRP A 13 -5.76 5.64 -2.29
N ALA A 14 -6.74 4.93 -1.71
CA ALA A 14 -6.50 4.05 -0.58
C ALA A 14 -5.51 2.93 -0.95
N GLY A 15 -5.63 2.34 -2.15
CA GLY A 15 -4.69 1.34 -2.64
C GLY A 15 -3.26 1.89 -2.78
N GLY A 16 -3.10 3.07 -3.38
CA GLY A 16 -1.79 3.74 -3.50
C GLY A 16 -1.19 4.12 -2.14
N PHE A 17 -2.01 4.64 -1.22
CA PHE A 17 -1.59 4.99 0.13
C PHE A 17 -1.10 3.78 0.93
N LEU A 18 -1.72 2.61 0.78
CA LEU A 18 -1.23 1.38 1.41
C LEU A 18 0.17 0.98 0.89
N VAL A 19 0.46 1.23 -0.39
CA VAL A 19 1.79 1.02 -0.97
C VAL A 19 2.81 1.99 -0.37
N GLU A 20 2.43 3.26 -0.21
CA GLU A 20 3.26 4.27 0.45
C GLU A 20 3.60 3.87 1.88
N LEU A 21 2.60 3.53 2.69
CA LEU A 21 2.80 3.11 4.08
C LEU A 21 3.66 1.85 4.19
N ALA A 22 3.53 0.89 3.27
CA ALA A 22 4.33 -0.33 3.29
C ALA A 22 5.83 -0.04 3.04
N ARG A 23 6.12 0.93 2.18
CA ARG A 23 7.48 1.27 1.71
C ARG A 23 8.16 2.34 2.54
N ASP A 24 7.44 3.12 3.33
CA ASP A 24 8.00 4.17 4.17
C ASP A 24 8.73 3.58 5.38
N GLU A 25 10.07 3.63 5.36
CA GLU A 25 10.93 3.13 6.42
C GLU A 25 10.96 4.01 7.67
N SER A 26 10.42 5.23 7.62
CA SER A 26 10.28 6.11 8.79
C SER A 26 9.14 5.68 9.72
N LEU A 27 8.21 4.86 9.21
CA LEU A 27 7.06 4.38 9.97
C LEU A 27 7.38 3.15 10.83
N PRO A 28 6.69 2.96 11.96
CA PRO A 28 6.84 1.78 12.80
C PRO A 28 6.64 0.48 12.01
N LEU A 29 7.48 -0.53 12.30
CA LEU A 29 7.44 -1.83 11.62
C LEU A 29 6.03 -2.43 11.58
N ALA A 30 5.33 -2.40 12.72
CA ALA A 30 3.97 -2.92 12.85
C ALA A 30 2.97 -2.23 11.91
N LEU A 31 3.13 -0.92 11.64
CA LEU A 31 2.25 -0.18 10.75
C LEU A 31 2.49 -0.60 9.29
N ARG A 32 3.76 -0.73 8.89
CA ARG A 32 4.16 -1.19 7.55
C ARG A 32 3.66 -2.61 7.29
N GLN A 33 3.80 -3.51 8.25
CA GLN A 33 3.30 -4.88 8.16
C GLN A 33 1.78 -4.94 8.01
N ARG A 34 1.03 -4.12 8.76
CA ARG A 34 -0.42 -3.98 8.59
C ARG A 34 -0.79 -3.47 7.21
N ALA A 35 -0.08 -2.47 6.69
CA ALA A 35 -0.31 -1.95 5.35
C ALA A 35 -0.12 -3.05 4.29
N VAL A 36 0.94 -3.86 4.39
CA VAL A 36 1.16 -5.03 3.52
C VAL A 36 0.05 -6.07 3.65
N ALA A 37 -0.37 -6.39 4.87
CA ALA A 37 -1.44 -7.36 5.11
C ALA A 37 -2.77 -6.91 4.49
N ILE A 38 -3.14 -5.63 4.64
CA ILE A 38 -4.35 -5.06 4.05
C ILE A 38 -4.22 -5.04 2.52
N ALA A 39 -3.08 -4.57 1.98
CA ALA A 39 -2.86 -4.45 0.55
C ALA A 39 -2.99 -5.80 -0.20
N ARG A 40 -2.72 -6.94 0.45
CA ARG A 40 -2.90 -8.28 -0.16
C ARG A 40 -4.35 -8.62 -0.48
N HIS A 41 -5.30 -7.98 0.19
CA HIS A 41 -6.74 -8.23 0.04
C HIS A 41 -7.51 -7.00 -0.43
N PHE A 42 -6.80 -5.88 -0.64
CA PHE A 42 -7.38 -4.65 -1.12
C PHE A 42 -7.56 -4.73 -2.65
N PRO A 43 -8.68 -4.24 -3.21
CA PRO A 43 -8.92 -4.32 -4.65
C PRO A 43 -7.85 -3.55 -5.43
N THR A 44 -7.33 -4.16 -6.49
CA THR A 44 -6.40 -3.49 -7.40
C THR A 44 -7.15 -2.61 -8.39
N ILE A 45 -6.42 -1.75 -9.12
CA ILE A 45 -7.01 -0.96 -10.21
C ILE A 45 -7.70 -1.84 -11.26
N GLU A 46 -7.17 -3.04 -11.51
CA GLU A 46 -7.77 -4.02 -12.41
C GLU A 46 -9.07 -4.60 -11.85
N ASP A 47 -9.11 -4.94 -10.55
CA ASP A 47 -10.35 -5.37 -9.87
C ASP A 47 -11.41 -4.28 -9.92
N VAL A 48 -11.04 -3.04 -9.59
CA VAL A 48 -11.93 -1.88 -9.64
C VAL A 48 -12.47 -1.65 -11.04
N ALA A 49 -11.62 -1.75 -12.07
CA ALA A 49 -12.05 -1.65 -13.46
C ALA A 49 -13.02 -2.77 -13.85
N HIS A 50 -12.81 -3.99 -13.36
CA HIS A 50 -13.71 -5.12 -13.61
C HIS A 50 -15.06 -4.91 -12.92
N MET A 51 -15.06 -4.49 -11.65
CA MET A 51 -16.26 -4.16 -10.87
C MET A 51 -17.07 -3.02 -11.49
N ALA A 52 -16.41 -2.02 -12.07
CA ALA A 52 -17.07 -0.93 -12.79
C ALA A 52 -17.79 -1.39 -14.07
N LYS A 53 -17.29 -2.45 -14.73
CA LYS A 53 -17.93 -3.03 -15.93
C LYS A 53 -19.19 -3.83 -15.62
N PHE A 54 -19.34 -4.38 -14.41
CA PHE A 54 -20.58 -5.03 -13.94
C PHE A 54 -21.67 -4.02 -13.57
N ARG A 55 -21.81 -2.94 -14.37
CA ARG A 55 -22.88 -1.96 -14.25
C ARG A 55 -24.15 -2.55 -14.86
N HIS A 56 -24.93 -3.27 -14.05
CA HIS A 56 -26.22 -3.77 -14.49
C HIS A 56 -27.23 -2.64 -14.74
N PRO A 57 -28.13 -2.77 -15.75
CA PRO A 57 -29.16 -1.77 -16.05
C PRO A 57 -30.20 -1.59 -14.93
N PHE A 58 -30.30 -2.56 -14.02
CA PHE A 58 -31.35 -2.64 -13.01
C PHE A 58 -30.75 -2.58 -11.58
N GLY A 59 -30.48 -1.37 -11.10
CA GLY A 59 -30.62 -1.01 -9.67
C GLY A 59 -29.54 -1.42 -8.66
N PHE A 60 -28.71 -2.44 -8.89
CA PHE A 60 -27.69 -2.88 -7.91
C PHE A 60 -26.25 -2.87 -8.46
N SER A 61 -25.88 -1.82 -9.20
CA SER A 61 -24.48 -1.61 -9.54
C SER A 61 -23.68 -1.22 -8.29
N VAL A 62 -22.46 -1.74 -8.16
CA VAL A 62 -21.44 -1.29 -7.18
C VAL A 62 -21.22 0.24 -7.28
N GLY A 63 -21.62 0.86 -8.39
CA GLY A 63 -21.62 2.30 -8.57
C GLY A 63 -20.20 2.85 -8.65
N LEU A 64 -19.33 2.14 -9.37
CA LEU A 64 -17.98 2.59 -9.68
C LEU A 64 -17.96 3.09 -11.13
N ALA A 65 -17.20 4.15 -11.37
CA ALA A 65 -16.79 4.53 -12.72
C ALA A 65 -15.56 3.71 -13.10
N THR A 66 -15.25 3.61 -14.40
CA THR A 66 -13.98 3.00 -14.76
C THR A 66 -12.82 3.92 -14.33
N PRO A 67 -11.64 3.38 -13.98
CA PRO A 67 -10.47 4.20 -13.68
C PRO A 67 -10.08 5.17 -14.80
N ASN A 68 -10.36 4.84 -16.07
CA ASN A 68 -10.06 5.70 -17.21
C ASN A 68 -11.01 6.91 -17.31
N GLU A 69 -12.26 6.78 -16.85
CA GLU A 69 -13.25 7.86 -16.80
C GLU A 69 -13.08 8.76 -15.57
N THR A 70 -12.30 8.30 -14.58
CA THR A 70 -12.06 9.05 -13.35
C THR A 70 -10.88 10.01 -13.57
N ALA A 71 -11.15 11.27 -13.89
CA ALA A 71 -10.06 12.25 -14.06
C ALA A 71 -9.28 12.48 -12.74
N GLY A 72 -7.96 12.70 -12.87
CA GLY A 72 -7.11 13.18 -11.78
C GLY A 72 -6.87 12.21 -10.61
N TRP A 73 -7.27 10.94 -10.69
CA TRP A 73 -6.97 10.00 -9.60
C TRP A 73 -5.47 9.78 -9.42
N ALA A 74 -4.67 9.88 -10.49
CA ALA A 74 -3.22 9.67 -10.44
C ALA A 74 -2.50 10.71 -9.57
N GLU A 75 -3.05 11.92 -9.45
CA GLU A 75 -2.46 13.03 -8.67
C GLU A 75 -2.40 12.72 -7.16
N GLY A 76 -3.34 11.93 -6.66
CA GLY A 76 -3.38 11.50 -5.26
C GLY A 76 -2.64 10.20 -4.96
N CYS A 77 -1.89 9.65 -5.93
CA CYS A 77 -1.09 8.44 -5.76
C CYS A 77 0.33 8.64 -6.31
N PRO A 78 1.24 9.30 -5.58
CA PRO A 78 2.65 9.46 -5.96
C PRO A 78 3.33 8.15 -6.37
N GLN A 79 3.01 7.03 -5.70
CA GLN A 79 3.58 5.70 -6.01
C GLN A 79 2.74 4.87 -6.99
N GLY A 80 1.70 5.46 -7.55
CA GLY A 80 0.70 4.78 -8.37
C GLY A 80 -0.31 3.97 -7.54
N PRO A 81 -1.34 3.42 -8.20
CA PRO A 81 -2.38 2.66 -7.52
C PRO A 81 -1.86 1.24 -7.22
N LEU A 82 -2.58 0.52 -6.37
CA LEU A 82 -2.36 -0.91 -6.19
C LEU A 82 -2.71 -1.66 -7.48
N ARG A 83 -1.82 -2.54 -7.94
CA ARG A 83 -1.93 -3.35 -9.16
C ARG A 83 -1.72 -4.82 -8.86
N TYR A 84 -2.18 -5.72 -9.72
CA TYR A 84 -1.81 -7.14 -9.63
C TYR A 84 -0.31 -7.40 -9.66
N SER A 85 0.44 -6.53 -10.34
CA SER A 85 1.90 -6.57 -10.40
C SER A 85 2.58 -5.99 -9.17
N THR A 86 1.85 -5.29 -8.29
CA THR A 86 2.45 -4.71 -7.09
C THR A 86 2.94 -5.84 -6.18
N ARG A 87 4.25 -5.86 -5.94
CA ARG A 87 4.90 -6.78 -5.01
C ARG A 87 5.34 -5.96 -3.80
N LEU A 88 4.79 -6.30 -2.63
CA LEU A 88 5.20 -5.73 -1.36
C LEU A 88 5.95 -6.82 -0.59
N ALA A 89 7.25 -6.58 -0.36
CA ALA A 89 8.03 -7.41 0.54
C ALA A 89 7.46 -7.30 1.96
N TRP A 90 7.53 -8.39 2.72
CA TRP A 90 7.17 -8.34 4.13
C TRP A 90 8.22 -7.50 4.88
N PRO A 91 7.84 -6.43 5.60
CA PRO A 91 8.78 -5.63 6.36
C PRO A 91 9.33 -6.43 7.55
N GLU A 92 10.64 -6.43 7.70
CA GLU A 92 11.35 -7.05 8.82
C GLU A 92 12.13 -6.00 9.62
N GLU A 93 12.39 -6.31 10.88
CA GLU A 93 13.21 -5.49 11.74
C GLU A 93 14.67 -5.53 11.24
N PRO A 94 15.35 -4.40 11.04
CA PRO A 94 16.73 -4.42 10.61
C PRO A 94 17.58 -5.14 11.68
N PRO A 95 18.54 -5.99 11.28
CA PRO A 95 19.35 -6.72 12.22
C PRO A 95 20.02 -5.75 13.18
N THR A 96 19.74 -5.92 14.48
CA THR A 96 20.25 -5.05 15.53
C THR A 96 21.77 -5.04 15.41
N ARG A 97 22.37 -3.88 15.09
CA ARG A 97 23.84 -3.75 15.11
C ARG A 97 24.29 -3.93 16.55
N VAL A 98 24.63 -5.16 16.93
CA VAL A 98 25.28 -5.44 18.20
C VAL A 98 26.61 -4.70 18.17
N ARG A 99 26.68 -3.58 18.89
CA ARG A 99 27.96 -2.89 19.12
C ARG A 99 28.87 -3.89 19.80
N SER A 100 29.84 -4.43 19.07
CA SER A 100 30.89 -5.26 19.64
C SER A 100 31.62 -4.41 20.68
N THR A 101 31.33 -4.63 21.95
CA THR A 101 32.15 -4.11 23.03
C THR A 101 33.50 -4.80 22.88
N ARG A 102 34.48 -4.10 22.28
CA ARG A 102 35.89 -4.51 22.33
C ARG A 102 36.25 -4.62 23.81
N ARG A 103 36.23 -5.84 24.35
CA ARG A 103 36.84 -6.15 25.64
C ARG A 103 38.31 -5.78 25.53
N ARG A 104 38.67 -4.62 26.07
CA ARG A 104 40.06 -4.28 26.37
C ARG A 104 40.55 -5.30 27.39
N THR A 105 41.38 -6.24 26.95
CA THR A 105 42.16 -7.10 27.84
C THR A 105 43.15 -6.23 28.61
N PRO A 106 43.23 -6.33 29.95
CA PRO A 106 44.29 -5.68 30.70
C PRO A 106 45.64 -6.32 30.32
N ARG A 107 46.58 -5.48 29.89
CA ARG A 107 47.95 -5.88 29.58
C ARG A 107 48.64 -6.21 30.91
N SER A 108 48.79 -7.50 31.19
CA SER A 108 49.51 -8.00 32.36
C SER A 108 50.96 -7.56 32.31
N THR A 109 51.38 -6.89 33.37
CA THR A 109 52.75 -6.48 33.69
C THR A 109 53.65 -7.70 33.87
N ARG A 110 54.85 -7.68 33.29
CA ARG A 110 56.08 -8.30 33.80
C ARG A 110 57.27 -7.54 33.24
#